data_AF-R5KX88-F1
#
_entry.id   AF-R5KX88-F1
#
_cell.length_a   1.000
_cell.length_b   1.000
_cell.length_c   1.000
_cell.angle_alpha   90.00
_cell.angle_beta   90.00
_cell.angle_gamma   90.00
#
_symmetry.space_group_name_H-M   'P 1'
#
loop_
_entity.id
_entity.type
_entity.pdbx_description
1 polymer ?
#
loop_
_entity_poly.entity_id
_entity_poly.type
_entity_poly.pdbx_seq_one_letter_code
_entity_poly.pdbx_strand_id
1 'polypeptide(L)'
;MFGGKRLTLQQAHINLGYDTEMDKDQQNRITYTVYCINAFAERYRLTAKQAFAYLDRFGGMAFLEDCYEAEHQLSIIDAVNDLTQVCRNQGGKL
;
A
#
# COMPACT_ATOMS: atom_id res chain seq x y z
N MET A 1 -38.11 -0.85 -42.65
CA MET A 1 -37.75 -0.94 -41.22
C MET A 1 -36.62 -1.94 -41.08
N PHE A 2 -35.39 -1.50 -40.80
CA PHE A 2 -34.41 -2.23 -39.99
C PHE A 2 -33.36 -1.21 -39.56
N GLY A 3 -33.42 -0.83 -38.29
CA GLY A 3 -32.51 0.13 -37.67
C GLY A 3 -31.11 -0.46 -37.62
N GLY A 4 -30.23 0.08 -38.47
CA GLY A 4 -28.80 -0.11 -38.32
C GLY A 4 -28.38 0.52 -36.99
N LYS A 5 -28.11 -0.32 -35.99
CA LYS A 5 -27.47 0.10 -34.75
C LYS A 5 -26.17 0.80 -35.16
N ARG A 6 -26.16 2.12 -35.04
CA ARG A 6 -24.98 2.97 -35.14
C ARG A 6 -24.13 2.60 -33.93
N LEU A 7 -23.37 1.51 -34.06
CA LEU A 7 -22.30 1.16 -33.14
C LEU A 7 -21.35 2.36 -33.21
N THR A 8 -21.40 3.18 -32.17
CA THR A 8 -20.51 4.32 -31.99
C THR A 8 -19.09 3.80 -32.05
N LEU A 9 -18.22 4.53 -32.74
CA LEU A 9 -16.80 4.23 -32.96
C LEU A 9 -15.95 4.31 -31.66
N GLN A 10 -16.48 3.81 -30.54
CA GLN A 10 -15.76 3.70 -29.27
C GLN A 10 -15.60 2.25 -28.79
N GLN A 11 -16.18 1.25 -29.48
CA GLN A 11 -15.93 -0.16 -29.13
C GLN A 11 -14.83 -0.77 -29.99
N ALA A 12 -13.65 -0.14 -29.99
CA ALA A 12 -12.45 -0.66 -30.64
C ALA A 12 -11.23 -0.47 -29.73
N HIS A 13 -11.30 -0.94 -28.48
CA HIS A 13 -10.10 -1.24 -27.71
C HIS A 13 -9.90 -2.76 -27.77
N ILE A 14 -9.16 -3.13 -28.82
CA ILE A 14 -8.59 -4.44 -29.08
C ILE A 14 -7.63 -4.77 -27.93
N ASN A 15 -7.69 -6.01 -27.42
CA ASN A 15 -6.78 -6.54 -26.41
C ASN A 15 -5.31 -6.40 -26.83
N LEU A 16 -4.62 -5.40 -26.29
CA LEU A 16 -3.19 -5.42 -26.03
C LEU A 16 -3.05 -5.32 -24.52
N GLY A 17 -2.60 -6.40 -23.87
CA GLY A 17 -2.46 -6.48 -22.42
C GLY A 17 -1.35 -5.54 -21.91
N TYR A 18 -1.67 -4.26 -21.80
CA TYR A 18 -0.84 -3.24 -21.16
C TYR A 18 -1.67 -2.53 -20.08
N ASP A 19 -1.20 -2.74 -18.86
CA ASP A 19 -1.42 -2.04 -17.59
C ASP A 19 -2.76 -1.32 -17.45
N THR A 20 -3.66 -2.04 -16.79
CA THR A 20 -4.85 -1.50 -16.14
C THR A 20 -4.44 -0.24 -15.37
N GLU A 21 -5.13 0.89 -15.58
CA GLU A 21 -4.98 2.05 -14.69
C GLU A 21 -5.00 1.54 -13.24
N MET A 22 -3.92 1.76 -12.48
CA MET A 22 -3.92 1.35 -11.08
C MET A 22 -5.09 2.03 -10.39
N ASP A 23 -5.90 1.22 -9.72
CA ASP A 23 -7.02 1.74 -8.96
C ASP A 23 -6.52 2.78 -7.92
N LYS A 24 -7.28 3.86 -7.74
CA LYS A 24 -6.87 4.96 -6.83
C LYS A 24 -6.67 4.48 -5.41
N ASP A 25 -7.49 3.53 -4.95
CA ASP A 25 -7.34 2.94 -3.63
C ASP A 25 -6.01 2.19 -3.52
N GLN A 26 -5.68 1.40 -4.53
CA GLN A 26 -4.41 0.69 -4.62
C GLN A 26 -3.22 1.66 -4.60
N GLN A 27 -3.29 2.78 -5.33
CA GLN A 27 -2.26 3.82 -5.28
C GLN A 27 -2.13 4.44 -3.87
N ASN A 28 -3.25 4.70 -3.20
CA ASN A 28 -3.24 5.24 -1.84
C ASN A 28 -2.62 4.27 -0.84
N ARG A 29 -2.95 2.98 -0.93
CA ARG A 29 -2.36 1.91 -0.10
C ARG A 29 -0.85 1.81 -0.27
N ILE A 30 -0.37 1.83 -1.52
CA ILE A 30 1.07 1.82 -1.83
C ILE A 30 1.74 3.07 -1.25
N THR A 31 1.14 4.24 -1.48
CA THR A 31 1.70 5.52 -1.01
C THR A 31 1.78 5.56 0.52
N TYR A 32 0.73 5.12 1.20
CA TYR A 32 0.68 5.00 2.66
C TYR A 32 1.74 4.02 3.19
N THR A 33 1.85 2.84 2.56
CA THR A 33 2.84 1.82 2.95
C THR A 33 4.26 2.37 2.86
N VAL A 34 4.60 3.01 1.72
CA VAL A 34 5.91 3.64 1.52
C VAL A 34 6.16 4.75 2.53
N TYR A 35 5.14 5.55 2.85
CA TYR A 35 5.25 6.60 3.86
C TYR A 35 5.55 6.04 5.26
N CYS A 36 4.85 4.98 5.67
CA CYS A 36 5.09 4.28 6.94
C CYS A 36 6.49 3.67 7.03
N ILE A 37 6.96 3.01 5.97
CA ILE A 37 8.32 2.45 5.91
C ILE A 37 9.37 3.55 6.12
N ASN A 38 9.23 4.68 5.43
CA ASN A 38 10.18 5.78 5.54
C ASN A 38 10.14 6.45 6.91
N ALA A 39 8.95 6.67 7.48
CA ALA A 39 8.81 7.24 8.82
C ALA A 39 9.37 6.30 9.91
N PHE A 40 9.18 4.99 9.76
CA PHE A 40 9.79 3.99 10.62
C PHE A 40 11.32 4.01 10.49
N ALA A 41 11.82 4.09 9.25
CA ALA A 41 13.24 4.18 8.97
C ALA A 41 13.88 5.40 9.64
N GLU A 42 13.24 6.57 9.53
CA GLU A 42 13.69 7.81 10.17
C GLU A 42 13.76 7.66 11.70
N ARG A 43 12.70 7.11 12.32
CA ARG A 43 12.63 6.92 13.78
C ARG A 43 13.75 6.08 14.33
N TYR A 44 14.07 4.98 13.65
CA TYR A 44 15.05 3.99 14.07
C TYR A 44 16.42 4.16 13.43
N ARG A 45 16.63 5.26 12.68
CA ARG A 45 17.88 5.57 11.96
C ARG A 45 18.33 4.42 11.05
N LEU A 46 17.36 3.84 10.34
CA LEU A 46 17.56 2.79 9.36
C LEU A 46 17.51 3.37 7.94
N THR A 47 18.05 2.63 6.98
CA THR A 47 17.68 2.83 5.57
C THR A 47 16.27 2.30 5.33
N ALA A 48 15.56 2.82 4.31
CA ALA A 48 14.24 2.30 3.93
C ALA A 48 14.27 0.79 3.65
N LYS A 49 15.35 0.28 3.06
CA LYS A 49 15.55 -1.17 2.83
C LYS A 49 15.64 -1.96 4.15
N GLN A 50 16.37 -1.45 5.14
CA GLN A 50 16.47 -2.10 6.45
C GLN A 50 15.14 -2.05 7.21
N ALA A 51 14.43 -0.92 7.15
CA ALA A 51 13.10 -0.79 7.74
C ALA A 51 12.11 -1.78 7.10
N PHE A 52 12.05 -1.83 5.77
CA PHE A 52 11.23 -2.81 5.05
C PHE A 52 11.57 -4.24 5.49
N ALA A 53 12.85 -4.63 5.47
CA ALA A 53 13.26 -5.99 5.86
C ALA A 53 12.91 -6.32 7.32
N TYR A 54 12.94 -5.34 8.22
CA TYR A 54 12.54 -5.53 9.61
C TYR A 54 11.02 -5.68 9.75
N LEU A 55 10.25 -4.79 9.13
CA LEU A 55 8.79 -4.81 9.14
C LEU A 55 8.26 -6.10 8.49
N ASP A 56 8.87 -6.56 7.40
CA ASP A 56 8.52 -7.81 6.74
C ASP A 56 8.77 -9.02 7.65
N ARG A 57 9.95 -9.05 8.29
CA ARG A 57 10.33 -10.14 9.20
C ARG A 57 9.45 -10.26 10.46
N PHE A 58 8.99 -9.13 11.00
CA PHE A 58 8.25 -9.08 12.26
C PHE A 58 6.79 -8.63 12.07
N GLY A 59 6.21 -8.91 10.89
CA GLY A 59 4.78 -8.78 10.61
C GLY A 59 4.23 -7.35 10.56
N GLY A 60 5.09 -6.34 10.54
CA GLY A 60 4.70 -4.95 10.31
C GLY A 60 4.15 -4.73 8.89
N MET A 61 4.66 -5.44 7.88
CA MET A 61 4.11 -5.32 6.51
C MET A 61 2.70 -5.91 6.40
N ALA A 62 2.47 -7.08 6.99
CA ALA A 62 1.13 -7.68 7.08
C ALA A 62 0.15 -6.75 7.81
N PHE A 63 0.59 -6.13 8.91
CA PHE A 63 -0.22 -5.13 9.62
C PHE A 63 -0.60 -3.92 8.74
N LEU A 64 0.32 -3.35 7.96
CA LEU A 64 0.00 -2.23 7.07
C LEU A 64 -1.02 -2.63 5.99
N GLU A 65 -1.00 -3.87 5.54
CA GLU A 65 -1.95 -4.40 4.58
C GLU A 65 -3.32 -4.69 5.22
N ASP A 66 -3.34 -5.40 6.34
CA ASP A 66 -4.58 -5.86 6.99
C ASP A 66 -5.32 -4.72 7.71
N CYS A 67 -4.59 -3.73 8.24
CA CYS A 67 -5.14 -2.65 9.05
C CYS A 67 -5.21 -1.29 8.31
N TYR A 68 -4.96 -1.26 6.99
CA TYR A 68 -4.97 -0.04 6.19
C TYR A 68 -6.18 0.86 6.46
N GLU A 69 -7.39 0.32 6.42
CA GLU A 69 -8.65 1.08 6.56
C GLU A 69 -8.73 1.92 7.84
N ALA A 70 -8.16 1.42 8.94
CA ALA A 70 -8.13 2.15 10.20
C ALA A 70 -6.89 3.05 10.30
N GLU A 71 -5.72 2.50 9.98
CA GLU A 71 -4.43 3.15 10.24
C GLU A 71 -4.18 4.38 9.35
N HIS A 72 -4.69 4.41 8.12
CA HIS A 72 -4.49 5.56 7.22
C HIS A 72 -5.20 6.84 7.68
N GLN A 73 -6.12 6.73 8.65
CA GLN A 73 -6.82 7.86 9.25
C GLN A 73 -6.07 8.43 10.46
N LEU A 74 -5.08 7.70 10.99
CA LEU A 74 -4.29 8.09 12.15
C LEU A 74 -3.10 8.96 11.74
N SER A 75 -2.45 9.55 12.75
CA SER A 75 -1.20 10.26 12.50
C SER A 75 -0.08 9.28 12.16
N ILE A 76 0.93 9.74 11.42
CA ILE A 76 2.11 8.92 11.11
C ILE A 76 2.90 8.51 12.36
N ILE A 77 2.79 9.28 13.45
CA ILE A 77 3.44 8.94 14.72
C ILE A 77 2.75 7.74 15.35
N ASP A 78 1.42 7.72 15.34
CA ASP A 78 0.63 6.61 15.87
C ASP A 78 0.88 5.33 15.05
N ALA A 79 0.79 5.42 13.71
CA ALA A 79 1.06 4.28 12.84
C ALA A 79 2.46 3.66 13.08
N VAL A 80 3.50 4.46 13.31
CA VAL A 80 4.82 3.91 13.64
C VAL A 80 4.90 3.36 15.07
N ASN A 81 4.18 3.92 16.03
CA ASN A 81 4.08 3.33 17.37
C ASN A 81 3.42 1.96 17.29
N ASP A 82 2.34 1.83 16.53
CA ASP A 82 1.61 0.57 16.36
C ASP A 82 2.46 -0.46 15.61
N LEU A 83 3.16 -0.07 14.54
CA LEU A 83 4.16 -0.92 13.88
C LEU A 83 5.23 -1.42 14.85
N THR A 84 5.69 -0.55 15.75
CA THR A 84 6.68 -0.92 16.76
C THR A 84 6.12 -1.98 17.71
N GLN A 85 4.88 -1.80 18.19
CA GLN A 85 4.24 -2.77 19.08
C GLN A 85 3.97 -4.11 18.38
N VAL A 86 3.45 -4.07 17.15
CA VAL A 86 3.24 -5.27 16.32
C VAL A 86 4.54 -6.04 16.16
N CYS A 87 5.62 -5.37 15.77
CA CYS A 87 6.90 -6.03 15.60
C CYS A 87 7.46 -6.58 16.91
N ARG A 88 7.30 -5.88 18.04
CA ARG A 88 7.72 -6.36 19.37
C ARG A 88 6.96 -7.60 19.80
N ASN A 89 5.65 -7.65 19.56
CA ASN A 89 4.82 -8.82 19.85
C ASN A 89 5.24 -10.07 19.06
N GLN A 90 5.94 -9.87 17.94
CA GLN A 90 6.49 -10.95 17.11
C GLN A 90 8.00 -11.19 17.33
N GLY A 91 8.57 -10.65 18.41
CA GLY A 91 9.98 -10.87 18.79
C GLY A 91 10.98 -9.87 18.20
N GLY A 92 10.48 -8.80 17.57
CA GLY A 92 11.27 -7.64 17.17
C GLY A 92 11.88 -6.91 18.38
N LYS A 93 13.03 -6.25 18.17
CA LYS A 93 13.85 -5.66 19.25
C LYS A 93 14.13 -4.16 19.12
N LEU A 94 13.59 -3.52 18.08
CA LEU A 94 13.64 -2.05 17.93
C LEU A 94 12.59 -1.39 18.84
#